data_AF-A0A7S3V9M4-F1
#
_entry.id   AF-A0A7S3V9M4-F1
#
_cell.length_a   1.000
_cell.length_b   1.000
_cell.length_c   1.000
_cell.angle_alpha   90.00
_cell.angle_beta   90.00
_cell.angle_gamma   90.00
#
_symmetry.space_group_name_H-M   'P 1'
#
loop_
_entity.id
_entity.type
_entity.pdbx_description
1 polymer ?
#
loop_
_entity_poly.entity_id
_entity_poly.type
_entity_poly.pdbx_seq_one_letter_code
_entity_poly.pdbx_strand_id
1 'polypeptide(L)'
;CAVQGFFFTFGIYAMYSYNAMLCIYYTCAIALKMKERNICRLVEPTLHLIPLAVGIAAAVPALFYNLYNPPGWESWCTSTALGCIGDDGILSENCVPVELRAFQIVLDLSLAFMGFFFFVVITALIMICVRVVKVSR
;
A
#
# COMPACT_ATOMS: atom_id res chain seq x y z
N CYS A 1 -17.76 0.91 10.53
CA CYS A 1 -16.40 0.44 10.23
C CYS A 1 -16.10 0.25 8.74
N ALA A 2 -16.95 -0.41 7.95
CA ALA A 2 -16.64 -0.70 6.54
C ALA A 2 -16.17 0.51 5.72
N VAL A 3 -16.92 1.63 5.73
CA VAL A 3 -16.56 2.83 4.96
C VAL A 3 -15.26 3.47 5.46
N GLN A 4 -15.13 3.66 6.78
CA GLN A 4 -13.92 4.25 7.38
C GLN A 4 -12.69 3.37 7.11
N GLY A 5 -12.79 2.05 7.35
CA GLY A 5 -11.72 1.10 7.12
C GLY A 5 -11.32 1.00 5.66
N PHE A 6 -12.30 1.05 4.74
CA PHE A 6 -12.04 1.10 3.30
C PHE A 6 -11.16 2.29 2.92
N PHE A 7 -11.58 3.51 3.29
CA PHE A 7 -10.80 4.71 2.95
C PHE A 7 -9.46 4.77 3.67
N PHE A 8 -9.39 4.27 4.91
CA PHE A 8 -8.14 4.20 5.66
C PHE A 8 -7.14 3.24 5.00
N THR A 9 -7.56 2.01 4.70
CA THR A 9 -6.73 1.04 4.00
C THR A 9 -6.35 1.53 2.61
N PHE A 10 -7.31 1.98 1.80
CA PHE A 10 -7.03 2.56 0.47
C PHE A 10 -5.97 3.66 0.55
N GLY A 11 -6.13 4.61 1.48
CA GLY A 11 -5.22 5.73 1.68
C GLY A 11 -3.80 5.29 2.04
N ILE A 12 -3.65 4.35 2.97
CA ILE A 12 -2.33 3.84 3.38
C ILE A 12 -1.59 3.18 2.22
N TYR A 13 -2.25 2.25 1.51
CA TYR A 13 -1.62 1.53 0.42
C TYR A 13 -1.30 2.44 -0.77
N ALA A 14 -2.21 3.35 -1.10
CA ALA A 14 -1.97 4.36 -2.12
C ALA A 14 -0.79 5.26 -1.74
N MET A 15 -0.70 5.74 -0.49
CA MET A 15 0.39 6.59 0.00
C MET A 15 1.75 5.91 -0.15
N TYR A 16 1.90 4.67 0.33
CA TYR A 16 3.18 3.95 0.20
C TYR A 16 3.54 3.67 -1.26
N SER A 17 2.55 3.32 -2.08
CA SER A 17 2.76 3.11 -3.51
C SER A 17 3.19 4.41 -4.22
N TYR A 18 2.60 5.56 -3.86
CA TYR A 18 3.01 6.86 -4.37
C TYR A 18 4.45 7.20 -4.01
N ASN A 19 4.90 6.89 -2.79
CA ASN A 19 6.29 7.08 -2.41
C ASN A 19 7.24 6.23 -3.29
N ALA A 20 6.87 4.99 -3.62
CA ALA A 20 7.64 4.17 -4.56
C ALA A 20 7.62 4.74 -5.99
N MET A 21 6.48 5.26 -6.45
CA MET A 21 6.36 5.89 -7.76
C MET A 21 7.21 7.17 -7.86
N LEU A 22 7.33 7.95 -6.78
CA LEU A 22 8.26 9.08 -6.73
C LEU A 22 9.71 8.64 -6.94
N CYS A 23 10.14 7.51 -6.37
CA CYS A 23 11.48 6.97 -6.63
C CYS A 23 11.68 6.60 -8.11
N ILE A 24 10.65 6.06 -8.77
CA ILE A 24 10.69 5.79 -10.22
C ILE A 24 10.76 7.09 -11.01
N TYR A 25 9.97 8.09 -10.66
CA TYR A 25 10.02 9.41 -11.29
C TYR A 25 11.43 10.02 -11.23
N TYR A 26 12.06 10.02 -10.05
CA TYR A 26 13.43 10.52 -9.89
C TYR A 26 14.46 9.67 -10.65
N THR A 27 14.24 8.35 -10.73
CA THR A 27 15.07 7.48 -11.56
C THR A 27 14.98 7.88 -13.03
N CYS A 28 13.77 8.10 -13.55
CA CYS A 28 13.57 8.55 -14.93
C CYS A 28 14.23 9.92 -15.20
N ALA A 29 14.05 10.88 -14.30
CA ALA A 29 14.59 12.23 -14.45
C ALA A 29 16.12 12.28 -14.30
N ILE A 30 16.69 11.65 -13.27
CA ILE A 30 18.10 11.78 -12.91
C ILE A 30 18.94 10.67 -13.54
N ALA A 31 18.57 9.41 -13.32
CA ALA A 31 19.37 8.26 -13.75
C ALA A 31 19.32 8.10 -15.28
N LEU A 32 18.10 8.13 -15.82
CA LEU A 32 17.82 7.92 -17.25
C LEU A 32 17.85 9.22 -18.07
N LYS A 33 17.91 10.39 -17.42
CA LYS A 33 17.91 11.72 -18.08
C LYS A 33 16.75 11.90 -19.06
N MET A 34 15.58 11.33 -18.74
CA MET A 34 14.40 11.50 -19.57
C MET A 34 13.95 12.96 -19.53
N LYS A 35 13.61 13.51 -20.70
CA LYS A 35 13.00 14.85 -20.78
C LYS A 35 11.61 14.82 -20.14
N GLU A 36 11.26 15.89 -19.43
CA GLU A 36 9.96 16.05 -18.75
C GLU A 36 8.77 15.73 -19.67
N ARG A 37 8.78 16.23 -20.91
CA ARG A 37 7.75 15.93 -21.92
C ARG A 37 7.51 14.43 -22.13
N ASN A 38 8.56 13.61 -22.07
CA ASN A 38 8.44 12.16 -22.23
C ASN A 38 7.96 11.52 -20.94
N ILE A 39 8.36 12.04 -19.78
CA ILE A 39 7.89 11.57 -18.47
C ILE A 39 6.37 11.81 -18.37
N CYS A 40 5.90 13.02 -18.67
CA CYS A 40 4.47 13.34 -18.62
C CYS A 40 3.63 12.51 -19.59
N ARG A 41 4.14 12.21 -20.79
CA ARG A 41 3.37 11.43 -21.77
C ARG A 41 3.37 9.93 -21.54
N LEU A 42 4.48 9.37 -21.07
CA LEU A 42 4.68 7.91 -21.04
C LEU A 42 4.64 7.32 -19.63
N VAL A 43 5.09 8.08 -18.62
CA VAL A 43 5.35 7.58 -17.27
C VAL A 43 4.29 8.10 -16.30
N GLU A 44 3.92 9.38 -16.37
CA GLU A 44 2.93 9.97 -15.46
C GLU A 44 1.60 9.20 -15.37
N PRO A 45 1.00 8.67 -16.46
CA PRO A 45 -0.21 7.87 -16.34
C PRO A 45 -0.01 6.62 -15.48
N THR A 46 1.15 5.96 -15.56
CA THR A 46 1.44 4.76 -14.77
C THR A 46 1.78 5.11 -13.32
N LEU A 47 2.42 6.26 -13.08
CA LEU A 47 2.72 6.77 -11.73
C LEU A 47 1.45 7.03 -10.90
N HIS A 48 0.32 7.33 -11.54
CA HIS A 48 -0.97 7.50 -10.86
C HIS A 48 -1.82 6.24 -10.87
N LEU A 49 -1.84 5.51 -12.00
CA LEU A 49 -2.65 4.31 -12.14
C LEU A 49 -2.23 3.21 -11.16
N ILE A 50 -0.92 3.00 -10.98
CA ILE A 50 -0.40 1.94 -10.10
C ILE A 50 -0.80 2.16 -8.63
N PRO A 51 -0.56 3.33 -8.00
CA PRO A 51 -0.96 3.56 -6.62
C PRO A 51 -2.46 3.42 -6.37
N LEU A 52 -3.28 3.92 -7.30
CA LEU A 52 -4.73 3.79 -7.20
C LEU A 52 -5.16 2.33 -7.31
N ALA A 53 -4.63 1.59 -8.28
CA ALA A 53 -4.91 0.17 -8.46
C ALA A 53 -4.50 -0.66 -7.23
N VAL A 54 -3.33 -0.38 -6.65
CA VAL A 54 -2.84 -1.06 -5.44
C VAL A 54 -3.71 -0.74 -4.23
N GLY A 55 -4.08 0.53 -4.03
CA GLY A 55 -4.98 0.94 -2.95
C GLY A 55 -6.33 0.21 -3.05
N ILE A 56 -6.92 0.14 -4.25
CA ILE A 56 -8.17 -0.57 -4.49
C ILE A 56 -7.98 -2.08 -4.27
N ALA A 57 -6.91 -2.67 -4.81
CA ALA A 57 -6.62 -4.10 -4.69
C ALA A 57 -6.39 -4.53 -3.23
N ALA A 58 -5.92 -3.65 -2.36
CA ALA A 58 -5.81 -3.91 -0.93
C ALA A 58 -7.14 -3.71 -0.19
N ALA A 59 -7.89 -2.66 -0.51
CA ALA A 59 -9.09 -2.30 0.23
C ALA A 59 -10.34 -3.13 -0.14
N VAL A 60 -10.48 -3.50 -1.42
CA VAL A 60 -11.68 -4.20 -1.91
C VAL A 60 -11.81 -5.62 -1.35
N PRO A 61 -10.76 -6.47 -1.31
CA PRO A 61 -10.88 -7.79 -0.70
C PRO A 61 -11.28 -7.72 0.78
N ALA A 62 -10.69 -6.78 1.54
CA ALA A 62 -11.05 -6.58 2.94
C ALA A 62 -12.51 -6.15 3.13
N LEU A 63 -13.06 -5.38 2.19
CA LEU A 63 -14.48 -5.05 2.16
C LEU A 63 -15.36 -6.29 1.89
N PHE A 64 -15.03 -7.10 0.88
CA PHE A 64 -15.81 -8.29 0.51
C PHE A 64 -15.84 -9.35 1.62
N TYR A 65 -14.73 -9.53 2.35
CA TYR A 65 -14.62 -10.48 3.44
C TYR A 65 -15.03 -9.90 4.82
N ASN A 66 -15.61 -8.69 4.86
CA ASN A 66 -16.02 -8.00 6.09
C ASN A 66 -14.90 -7.91 7.15
N LEU A 67 -13.67 -7.65 6.72
CA LEU A 67 -12.48 -7.62 7.59
C LEU A 67 -12.28 -6.29 8.32
N TYR A 68 -13.13 -5.30 8.07
CA TYR A 68 -13.01 -3.97 8.68
C TYR A 68 -13.61 -3.89 10.07
N ASN A 69 -12.74 -3.94 11.07
CA ASN A 69 -13.10 -3.95 12.48
C ASN A 69 -12.24 -2.94 13.26
N PRO A 70 -12.74 -2.42 14.40
CA PRO A 70 -11.91 -1.63 15.30
C PRO A 70 -10.96 -2.61 16.03
N PRO A 71 -9.65 -2.38 16.01
CA PRO A 71 -8.76 -3.16 16.85
C PRO A 71 -8.86 -2.63 18.29
N GLY A 72 -8.69 -3.48 19.29
CA GLY A 72 -8.89 -3.11 20.71
C GLY A 72 -7.99 -1.98 21.25
N TRP A 73 -7.02 -1.52 20.46
CA TRP A 73 -6.02 -0.51 20.81
C TRP A 73 -6.06 0.79 19.97
N GLU A 74 -6.94 0.91 18.96
CA GLU A 74 -7.03 2.10 18.09
C GLU A 74 -8.47 2.63 18.02
N SER A 75 -8.62 3.93 17.75
CA SER A 75 -9.93 4.59 17.64
C SER A 75 -10.56 4.53 16.24
N TRP A 76 -9.86 3.93 15.27
CA TRP A 76 -10.31 3.80 13.88
C TRP A 76 -10.48 2.33 13.48
N CYS A 77 -11.33 2.09 12.49
CA CYS A 77 -11.48 0.74 11.94
C CYS A 77 -10.38 0.46 10.90
N THR A 78 -9.81 -0.74 10.95
CA THR A 78 -8.78 -1.21 10.02
C THR A 78 -9.06 -2.66 9.61
N SER A 79 -8.28 -3.19 8.67
CA SER A 79 -8.35 -4.61 8.32
C SER A 79 -7.70 -5.43 9.43
N THR A 80 -8.50 -6.13 10.24
CA THR A 80 -8.01 -6.97 11.35
C THR A 80 -8.84 -8.24 11.50
N ALA A 81 -8.18 -9.35 11.82
CA ALA A 81 -8.84 -10.60 12.21
C ALA A 81 -9.41 -10.57 13.63
N LEU A 82 -8.84 -9.74 14.50
CA LEU A 82 -9.19 -9.63 15.91
C LEU A 82 -10.13 -8.45 16.10
N GLY A 83 -11.40 -8.63 15.75
CA GLY A 83 -12.42 -7.61 15.98
C GLY A 83 -13.13 -7.69 17.34
N CYS A 84 -12.86 -8.71 18.16
CA CYS A 84 -13.88 -9.21 19.10
C CYS A 84 -13.36 -9.82 20.40
N ILE A 85 -12.28 -9.30 20.98
CA ILE A 85 -11.96 -9.58 22.38
C ILE A 85 -12.15 -8.26 23.11
N GLY A 86 -13.28 -8.10 23.82
CA GLY A 86 -13.41 -7.02 24.80
C GLY A 86 -12.36 -7.19 25.90
N ASP A 87 -12.13 -6.14 26.70
CA ASP A 87 -11.24 -6.22 27.88
C ASP A 87 -11.63 -7.35 28.87
N ASP A 88 -12.86 -7.87 28.74
CA ASP A 88 -13.46 -8.97 29.49
C ASP A 88 -13.28 -10.37 28.85
N GLY A 89 -12.68 -10.47 27.66
CA GLY A 89 -12.52 -11.74 26.96
C GLY A 89 -13.76 -12.20 26.16
N ILE A 90 -14.83 -11.40 26.11
CA ILE A 90 -16.11 -11.81 25.53
C ILE A 90 -16.26 -11.28 24.09
N LEU A 91 -16.83 -12.12 23.23
CA LEU A 91 -17.15 -11.79 21.83
C LEU A 91 -18.29 -10.76 21.80
N SER A 92 -18.02 -9.56 21.30
CA SER A 92 -19.05 -8.51 21.16
C SER A 92 -20.20 -8.98 20.25
N GLU A 93 -21.45 -8.76 20.67
CA GLU A 93 -22.69 -9.20 19.99
C GLU A 93 -22.84 -8.64 18.56
N ASN A 94 -22.10 -7.57 18.23
CA ASN A 94 -22.10 -6.92 16.91
C ASN A 94 -20.98 -7.39 15.97
N CYS A 95 -20.27 -8.46 16.33
CA CYS A 95 -19.14 -8.95 15.54
C CYS A 95 -19.56 -9.81 14.34
N VAL A 96 -19.00 -9.49 13.17
CA VAL A 96 -19.06 -10.37 12.01
C VAL A 96 -17.97 -11.44 12.16
N PRO A 97 -18.31 -12.74 12.09
CA PRO A 97 -17.30 -13.80 12.16
C PRO A 97 -16.29 -13.63 11.03
N VAL A 98 -15.00 -13.52 11.41
CA VAL A 98 -13.92 -13.33 10.44
C VAL A 98 -13.50 -14.68 9.87
N GLU A 99 -13.46 -14.77 8.53
CA GLU A 99 -12.84 -15.89 7.85
C GLU A 99 -11.31 -15.78 7.95
N LEU A 100 -10.70 -16.50 8.90
CA LEU A 100 -9.24 -16.52 9.15
C LEU A 100 -8.42 -16.74 7.88
N ARG A 101 -8.91 -17.58 6.97
CA ARG A 101 -8.26 -17.84 5.68
C ARG A 101 -8.25 -16.60 4.78
N ALA A 102 -9.36 -15.87 4.71
CA ALA A 102 -9.44 -14.64 3.95
C ALA A 102 -8.52 -13.56 4.53
N PHE A 103 -8.46 -13.44 5.85
CA PHE A 103 -7.51 -12.55 6.52
C PHE A 103 -6.06 -12.90 6.18
N GLN A 104 -5.69 -14.19 6.22
CA GLN A 104 -4.34 -14.62 5.84
C GLN A 104 -4.01 -14.26 4.38
N ILE A 105 -4.95 -14.44 3.46
CA ILE A 105 -4.77 -14.04 2.04
C ILE A 105 -4.53 -12.54 1.91
N VAL A 106 -5.32 -11.71 2.60
CA VAL A 106 -5.13 -10.25 2.60
C VAL A 106 -3.78 -9.88 3.20
N LEU A 107 -3.36 -10.55 4.29
CA LEU A 107 -2.06 -10.32 4.93
C LEU A 107 -0.88 -10.70 4.03
N ASP A 108 -0.93 -11.88 3.41
CA ASP A 108 0.12 -12.36 2.50
C ASP A 108 0.25 -11.44 1.27
N LEU A 109 -0.89 -11.01 0.70
CA LEU A 109 -0.93 -10.02 -0.37
C LEU A 109 -0.32 -8.68 0.06
N SER A 110 -0.62 -8.24 1.28
CA SER A 110 -0.10 -7.00 1.86
C SER A 110 1.43 -7.05 2.02
N LEU A 111 1.95 -8.16 2.56
CA LEU A 111 3.38 -8.39 2.71
C LEU A 111 4.08 -8.46 1.35
N ALA A 112 3.47 -9.12 0.36
CA ALA A 112 3.99 -9.16 -1.00
C ALA A 112 4.10 -7.77 -1.63
N PHE A 113 3.07 -6.92 -1.50
CA PHE A 113 3.13 -5.53 -1.96
C PHE A 113 4.21 -4.72 -1.26
N MET A 114 4.33 -4.85 0.07
CA MET A 114 5.37 -4.16 0.83
C MET A 114 6.78 -4.57 0.36
N GLY A 115 7.02 -5.88 0.20
CA GLY A 115 8.29 -6.40 -0.32
C GLY A 115 8.61 -5.90 -1.72
N PHE A 116 7.61 -5.87 -2.61
CA PHE A 116 7.75 -5.34 -3.97
C PHE A 116 8.12 -3.85 -3.96
N PHE A 117 7.44 -3.01 -3.18
CA PHE A 117 7.76 -1.59 -3.09
C PHE A 117 9.14 -1.34 -2.50
N PHE A 118 9.52 -2.08 -1.47
CA PHE A 118 10.85 -1.97 -0.88
C PHE A 118 11.94 -2.29 -1.91
N PHE A 119 11.75 -3.33 -2.72
CA PHE A 119 12.64 -3.67 -3.83
C PHE A 119 12.71 -2.55 -4.89
N VAL A 120 11.57 -1.97 -5.27
CA VAL A 120 11.52 -0.84 -6.22
C VAL A 120 12.28 0.37 -5.67
N VAL A 121 12.10 0.72 -4.40
CA VAL A 121 12.82 1.85 -3.77
C VAL A 121 14.32 1.58 -3.75
N ILE A 122 14.77 0.40 -3.33
CA ILE A 122 16.20 0.06 -3.29
C ILE A 122 16.82 0.14 -4.69
N THR A 123 16.18 -0.48 -5.69
CA THR A 123 16.71 -0.48 -7.06
C THR A 123 16.77 0.93 -7.66
N ALA A 124 15.75 1.76 -7.42
CA ALA A 124 15.73 3.16 -7.79
C ALA A 124 16.89 3.96 -7.15
N LEU A 125 17.07 3.82 -5.83
CA LEU A 125 18.15 4.48 -5.11
C LEU A 125 19.53 4.05 -5.61
N ILE A 126 19.75 2.76 -5.85
CA ILE A 126 21.02 2.25 -6.42
C ILE A 126 21.29 2.90 -7.77
N MET A 127 20.30 2.93 -8.67
CA MET A 127 20.46 3.53 -10.01
C MET A 127 20.81 5.02 -9.93
N ILE A 128 20.13 5.77 -9.05
CA ILE A 128 20.39 7.19 -8.83
C ILE A 128 21.80 7.39 -8.27
N CYS A 129 22.18 6.67 -7.21
CA CYS A 129 23.50 6.79 -6.59
C CYS A 129 24.64 6.47 -7.57
N VAL A 130 24.54 5.35 -8.31
CA VAL A 130 25.54 4.97 -9.32
C VAL A 130 25.68 6.05 -10.39
N ARG A 131 24.55 6.64 -10.82
CA ARG A 131 24.59 7.68 -11.84
C ARG A 131 25.22 8.97 -11.32
N VAL A 132 24.85 9.41 -10.13
CA VAL A 132 25.37 10.65 -9.52
C VAL A 132 26.87 10.55 -9.27
N VAL A 133 27.36 9.43 -8.72
CA VAL A 133 28.80 9.20 -8.51
C VAL A 133 29.59 9.22 -9.82
N LYS A 134 29.04 8.65 -10.90
CA LYS A 134 29.68 8.69 -12.23
C LYS A 134 29.73 10.09 -12.86
N VAL A 135 28.84 11.02 -12.46
CA VAL A 135 28.85 12.40 -12.98
C VAL A 135 29.84 13.28 -12.21
N SER A 136 30.09 12.97 -10.93
CA SER A 136 31.03 13.73 -10.09
C SER A 136 32.51 13.39 -10.36
N ARG A 137 32.79 12.38 -11.17
CA ARG A 137 34.14 11.87 -11.45
C ARG A 137 34.49 12.12 -12.91
#